data_AF-A0A954QYM0-F1
#
_entry.id   AF-A0A954QYM0-F1
#
_cell.length_a   1.000
_cell.length_b   1.000
_cell.length_c   1.000
_cell.angle_alpha   90.00
_cell.angle_beta   90.00
_cell.angle_gamma   90.00
#
_symmetry.space_group_name_H-M   'P 1'
#
loop_
_entity.id
_entity.type
_entity.pdbx_description
1 polymer ?
#
loop_
_entity_poly.entity_id
_entity_poly.type
_entity_poly.pdbx_seq_one_letter_code
_entity_poly.pdbx_strand_id
1 'polypeptide(L)'
;FTTHTPVPAGHDRFGADLVEEHLGPLRQQLGISREQLMGLGRVEPQNEGESFCMTVIGLKLSRRANAVSSLHGYVSRRMWAHLWPWRVEEEIPIGHITNGVHVPSWLAYPMQSLYDKYLGANWQHQMGNTEVWQKIYEVDPGELWETHNALKSRLLEFVRRRMSRQCRHRDENENAIEAARNVL
;
A
#
# COMPACT_ATOMS: atom_id res chain seq x y z
N PHE A 1 -8.87 -9.32 7.74
CA PHE A 1 -9.01 -8.52 6.51
C PHE A 1 -8.32 -7.17 6.70
N THR A 2 -7.50 -6.74 5.73
CA THR A 2 -6.87 -5.41 5.76
C THR A 2 -7.47 -4.56 4.65
N THR A 3 -8.02 -3.39 4.99
CA THR A 3 -8.50 -2.44 3.99
C THR A 3 -7.39 -1.46 3.62
N HIS A 4 -7.19 -1.27 2.31
CA HIS A 4 -6.19 -0.34 1.76
C HIS A 4 -6.81 0.91 1.11
N THR A 5 -8.13 0.94 0.96
CA THR A 5 -8.84 2.03 0.28
C THR A 5 -9.72 2.81 1.28
N PRO A 6 -9.49 4.13 1.47
CA PRO A 6 -10.31 4.97 2.33
C PRO A 6 -11.48 5.66 1.57
N VAL A 7 -11.71 5.31 0.30
CA VAL A 7 -12.74 5.94 -0.55
C VAL A 7 -13.74 4.89 -1.08
N PRO A 8 -15.06 5.17 -1.06
CA PRO A 8 -16.08 4.22 -1.48
C PRO A 8 -15.88 3.67 -2.91
N ALA A 9 -15.40 4.51 -3.82
CA ALA A 9 -15.20 4.15 -5.23
C ALA A 9 -14.05 3.16 -5.47
N GLY A 10 -13.14 2.99 -4.52
CA GLY A 10 -12.02 2.05 -4.65
C GLY A 10 -12.28 0.68 -4.03
N HIS A 11 -13.55 0.35 -3.75
CA HIS A 11 -13.96 -0.98 -3.32
C HIS A 11 -14.61 -1.73 -4.48
N ASP A 12 -14.08 -2.91 -4.78
CA ASP A 12 -14.55 -3.73 -5.89
C ASP A 12 -16.01 -4.16 -5.65
N ARG A 13 -16.82 -3.94 -6.69
CA ARG A 13 -18.24 -4.27 -6.73
C ARG A 13 -18.56 -5.02 -8.01
N PHE A 14 -19.23 -6.15 -7.88
CA PHE A 14 -19.55 -7.03 -9.00
C PHE A 14 -21.05 -7.29 -9.10
N GLY A 15 -21.54 -7.39 -10.34
CA GLY A 15 -22.92 -7.80 -10.61
C GLY A 15 -23.14 -9.27 -10.25
N ALA A 16 -24.39 -9.63 -9.93
CA ALA A 16 -24.73 -10.96 -9.48
C ALA A 16 -24.43 -12.06 -10.52
N ASP A 17 -24.52 -11.74 -11.81
CA ASP A 17 -24.26 -12.71 -12.89
C ASP A 17 -22.76 -13.03 -12.99
N LEU A 18 -21.90 -12.02 -12.85
CA LEU A 18 -20.44 -12.21 -12.83
C LEU A 18 -19.99 -13.00 -11.59
N VAL A 19 -20.66 -12.77 -10.45
CA VAL A 19 -20.44 -13.56 -9.23
C VAL A 19 -20.86 -15.00 -9.43
N GLU A 20 -22.02 -15.27 -10.03
CA GLU A 20 -22.48 -16.64 -10.27
C GLU A 20 -21.61 -17.35 -11.31
N GLU A 21 -21.18 -16.66 -12.37
CA GLU A 21 -20.27 -17.21 -13.39
C GLU A 21 -18.97 -17.72 -12.78
N HIS A 22 -18.35 -16.94 -11.87
CA HIS A 22 -17.03 -17.26 -11.34
C HIS A 22 -17.04 -17.98 -9.98
N LEU A 23 -18.04 -17.73 -9.13
CA LEU A 23 -18.14 -18.32 -7.78
C LEU A 23 -19.29 -19.34 -7.66
N GLY A 24 -20.08 -19.58 -8.71
CA GLY A 24 -21.15 -20.58 -8.72
C GLY A 24 -20.68 -22.00 -8.37
N PRO A 25 -19.55 -22.50 -8.89
CA PRO A 25 -19.01 -23.80 -8.47
C PRO A 25 -18.70 -23.87 -6.98
N LEU A 26 -18.11 -22.81 -6.40
CA LEU A 26 -17.84 -22.72 -4.96
C LEU A 26 -19.14 -22.68 -4.15
N ARG A 27 -20.12 -21.89 -4.60
CA ARG A 27 -21.46 -21.81 -4.01
C ARG A 27 -22.12 -23.17 -3.90
N GLN A 28 -22.07 -23.97 -4.98
CA GLN A 28 -22.62 -25.32 -5.02
C GLN A 28 -21.92 -26.25 -4.03
N GLN A 29 -20.58 -26.19 -3.95
CA GLN A 29 -19.81 -26.96 -2.98
C GLN A 29 -20.15 -26.59 -1.52
N LEU A 30 -20.45 -25.32 -1.26
CA LEU A 30 -20.89 -24.84 0.05
C LEU A 30 -22.35 -25.17 0.36
N GLY A 31 -23.13 -25.64 -0.63
CA GLY A 31 -24.54 -25.97 -0.44
C GLY A 31 -25.45 -24.76 -0.16
N ILE A 32 -25.04 -23.55 -0.56
CA ILE A 32 -25.80 -22.32 -0.31
C ILE A 32 -26.51 -21.83 -1.58
N SER A 33 -27.61 -21.10 -1.42
CA SER A 33 -28.34 -20.46 -2.52
C SER A 33 -27.56 -19.28 -3.10
N ARG A 34 -27.96 -18.82 -4.30
CA ARG A 34 -27.38 -17.63 -4.94
C ARG A 34 -27.57 -16.39 -4.07
N GLU A 35 -28.74 -16.27 -3.45
CA GLU A 35 -29.12 -15.18 -2.56
C GLU A 35 -28.29 -15.21 -1.28
N GLN A 36 -28.05 -16.41 -0.72
CA GLN A 36 -27.17 -16.57 0.44
C GLN A 36 -25.74 -16.14 0.12
N LEU A 37 -25.20 -16.54 -1.05
CA LEU A 37 -23.88 -16.08 -1.50
C LEU A 37 -23.87 -14.56 -1.65
N MET A 38 -24.82 -14.00 -2.40
CA MET A 38 -24.89 -12.56 -2.64
C MET A 38 -25.01 -11.75 -1.34
N GLY A 39 -25.78 -12.24 -0.37
CA GLY A 39 -25.94 -11.63 0.94
C GLY A 39 -24.64 -11.54 1.76
N LEU A 40 -23.63 -12.37 1.46
CA LEU A 40 -22.29 -12.25 2.07
C LEU A 40 -21.54 -11.02 1.55
N GLY A 41 -21.79 -10.58 0.32
CA GLY A 41 -21.13 -9.42 -0.30
C GLY A 41 -21.91 -8.12 -0.19
N ARG A 42 -23.16 -8.14 0.29
CA ARG A 42 -24.02 -6.96 0.44
C ARG A 42 -23.97 -6.40 1.85
N VAL A 43 -24.01 -5.08 2.02
CA VAL A 43 -24.21 -4.45 3.33
C VAL A 43 -25.55 -4.90 3.90
N GLU A 44 -26.60 -4.81 3.08
CA GLU A 44 -27.94 -5.29 3.41
C GLU A 44 -28.19 -6.62 2.68
N PRO A 45 -28.16 -7.79 3.36
CA PRO A 45 -28.19 -9.09 2.69
C PRO A 45 -29.39 -9.30 1.76
N GLN A 46 -30.53 -8.70 2.12
CA GLN A 46 -31.79 -8.82 1.39
C GLN A 46 -32.02 -7.73 0.33
N ASN A 47 -31.10 -6.77 0.19
CA ASN A 47 -31.21 -5.74 -0.85
C ASN A 47 -30.74 -6.31 -2.19
N GLU A 48 -31.69 -6.78 -3.00
CA GLU A 48 -31.39 -7.38 -4.31
C GLU A 48 -30.73 -6.39 -5.30
N GLY A 49 -30.94 -5.09 -5.10
CA GLY A 49 -30.32 -4.03 -5.90
C GLY A 49 -28.87 -3.75 -5.54
N GLU A 50 -28.36 -4.26 -4.41
CA GLU A 50 -26.97 -4.06 -4.02
C GLU A 50 -26.04 -5.03 -4.74
N SER A 51 -24.96 -4.49 -5.30
CA SER A 51 -23.87 -5.27 -5.92
C SER A 51 -23.03 -5.99 -4.88
N PHE A 52 -22.37 -7.07 -5.29
CA PHE A 52 -21.48 -7.84 -4.43
C PHE A 52 -20.19 -7.08 -4.18
N CYS A 53 -19.96 -6.63 -2.95
CA CYS A 53 -18.75 -5.92 -2.55
C CYS A 53 -17.74 -6.86 -1.88
N MET A 54 -16.53 -6.94 -2.45
CA MET A 54 -15.46 -7.78 -1.90
C MET A 54 -15.02 -7.35 -0.49
N THR A 55 -15.15 -6.06 -0.19
CA THR A 55 -14.84 -5.55 1.16
C THR A 55 -15.86 -5.98 2.19
N VAL A 56 -17.15 -6.02 1.84
CA VAL A 56 -18.19 -6.44 2.77
C VAL A 56 -18.01 -7.90 3.17
N ILE A 57 -17.77 -8.80 2.21
CA ILE A 57 -17.48 -10.20 2.53
C ILE A 57 -16.18 -10.32 3.35
N GLY A 58 -15.14 -9.55 3.02
CA GLY A 58 -13.90 -9.50 3.79
C GLY A 58 -14.10 -9.09 5.24
N LEU A 59 -14.99 -8.12 5.49
CA LEU A 59 -15.36 -7.65 6.83
C LEU A 59 -16.24 -8.67 7.57
N LYS A 60 -17.25 -9.25 6.91
CA LYS A 60 -18.17 -10.23 7.53
C LYS A 60 -17.49 -11.55 7.89
N LEU A 61 -16.57 -12.02 7.07
CA LEU A 61 -15.93 -13.34 7.23
C LEU A 61 -14.57 -13.30 7.94
N SER A 62 -14.10 -12.12 8.35
CA SER A 62 -12.85 -11.99 9.12
C SER A 62 -13.10 -11.81 10.61
N ARG A 63 -12.36 -12.55 11.44
CA ARG A 63 -12.33 -12.33 12.90
C ARG A 63 -11.80 -10.93 13.29
N ARG A 64 -10.89 -10.38 12.48
CA ARG A 64 -10.27 -9.06 12.70
C ARG A 64 -10.17 -8.30 11.40
N ALA A 65 -10.44 -6.99 11.48
CA ALA A 65 -10.23 -6.05 10.39
C ALA A 65 -9.36 -4.88 10.83
N ASN A 66 -8.49 -4.40 9.95
CA ASN A 66 -7.70 -3.20 10.19
C ASN A 66 -7.53 -2.36 8.92
N ALA A 67 -7.47 -1.05 9.12
CA ALA A 67 -6.94 -0.12 8.14
C ALA A 67 -5.40 -0.05 8.23
N VAL A 68 -4.79 0.58 7.22
CA VAL A 68 -3.32 0.70 7.09
C VAL A 68 -2.72 1.99 7.69
N SER A 69 -3.54 2.81 8.35
CA SER A 69 -3.10 3.97 9.13
C SER A 69 -4.18 4.35 10.16
N SER A 70 -3.80 5.11 11.19
CA SER A 70 -4.73 5.57 12.24
C SER A 70 -5.93 6.33 11.66
N LEU A 71 -5.67 7.35 10.83
CA LEU A 71 -6.72 8.14 10.19
C LEU A 71 -7.59 7.29 9.25
N HIS A 72 -6.98 6.35 8.53
CA HIS A 72 -7.75 5.43 7.69
C HIS A 72 -8.68 4.56 8.55
N GLY A 73 -8.25 4.11 9.73
CA GLY A 73 -9.12 3.38 10.66
C GLY A 73 -10.39 4.16 11.02
N TYR A 74 -10.26 5.45 11.32
CA TYR A 74 -11.40 6.34 11.57
C TYR A 74 -12.33 6.42 10.35
N VAL A 75 -11.78 6.73 9.18
CA VAL A 75 -12.57 6.83 7.93
C VAL A 75 -13.29 5.52 7.59
N SER A 76 -12.61 4.37 7.78
CA SER A 76 -13.20 3.05 7.51
C SER A 76 -14.35 2.72 8.46
N ARG A 77 -14.27 3.09 9.75
CA ARG A 77 -15.40 2.87 10.67
C ARG A 77 -16.63 3.63 10.20
N ARG A 78 -16.49 4.93 9.94
CA ARG A 78 -17.58 5.75 9.41
C ARG A 78 -18.18 5.18 8.12
N MET A 79 -17.33 4.76 7.18
CA MET A 79 -17.76 4.23 5.88
C MET A 79 -18.60 2.96 6.03
N TRP A 80 -18.21 2.08 6.94
CA TRP A 80 -18.80 0.74 7.08
C TRP A 80 -19.78 0.62 8.26
N ALA A 81 -20.21 1.74 8.85
CA ALA A 81 -21.11 1.76 10.00
C ALA A 81 -22.42 1.00 9.77
N HIS A 82 -22.93 1.01 8.54
CA HIS A 82 -24.16 0.30 8.16
C HIS A 82 -24.06 -1.23 8.27
N LEU A 83 -22.85 -1.81 8.37
CA LEU A 83 -22.67 -3.23 8.67
C LEU A 83 -22.91 -3.57 10.15
N TRP A 84 -22.84 -2.57 11.04
CA TRP A 84 -23.06 -2.70 12.48
C TRP A 84 -23.97 -1.57 12.99
N PRO A 85 -25.24 -1.47 12.54
CA PRO A 85 -26.13 -0.35 12.86
C PRO A 85 -26.47 -0.24 14.36
N TRP A 86 -26.17 -1.27 15.14
CA TRP A 86 -26.32 -1.30 16.61
C TRP A 86 -25.07 -0.84 17.37
N ARG A 87 -24.03 -0.39 16.68
CA ARG A 87 -22.79 0.10 17.30
C ARG A 87 -22.60 1.59 17.01
N VAL A 88 -22.03 2.31 17.97
CA VAL A 88 -21.47 3.64 17.70
C VAL A 88 -20.20 3.51 16.86
N GLU A 89 -19.82 4.57 16.14
CA GLU A 89 -18.72 4.53 15.17
C GLU A 89 -17.41 4.02 15.78
N GLU A 90 -17.13 4.41 17.03
CA GLU A 90 -15.91 4.04 17.77
C GLU A 90 -15.83 2.54 18.10
N GLU A 91 -16.99 1.87 18.21
CA GLU A 91 -17.10 0.44 18.55
C GLU A 91 -17.11 -0.48 17.32
N ILE A 92 -17.13 0.10 16.11
CA ILE A 92 -17.04 -0.67 14.87
C ILE A 92 -15.70 -1.45 14.87
N PRO A 93 -15.71 -2.77 14.64
CA PRO A 93 -14.56 -3.65 14.83
C PRO A 93 -13.51 -3.55 13.71
N ILE A 94 -13.16 -2.33 13.32
CA ILE A 94 -12.10 -2.00 12.37
C ILE A 94 -11.01 -1.23 13.13
N GLY A 95 -9.88 -1.88 13.36
CA GLY A 95 -8.70 -1.26 13.96
C GLY A 95 -7.81 -0.56 12.94
N HIS A 96 -6.56 -0.30 13.32
CA HIS A 96 -5.52 0.07 12.35
C HIS A 96 -4.19 -0.59 12.72
N ILE A 97 -3.40 -0.87 11.69
CA ILE A 97 -1.99 -1.22 11.79
C ILE A 97 -1.30 -0.32 10.78
N THR A 98 -0.55 0.67 11.26
CA THR A 98 0.13 1.62 10.38
C THR A 98 1.19 0.90 9.56
N ASN A 99 1.15 1.05 8.23
CA ASN A 99 2.13 0.44 7.35
C ASN A 99 3.56 0.89 7.70
N GLY A 100 4.50 -0.02 7.52
CA GLY A 100 5.93 0.24 7.58
C GLY A 100 6.63 -0.20 6.30
N VAL A 101 7.93 0.08 6.24
CA VAL A 101 8.82 -0.38 5.18
C VAL A 101 9.95 -1.21 5.77
N HIS A 102 10.48 -2.15 5.00
CA HIS A 102 11.68 -2.89 5.39
C HIS A 102 12.92 -2.00 5.17
N VAL A 103 13.38 -1.33 6.23
CA VAL A 103 14.42 -0.30 6.16
C VAL A 103 15.67 -0.76 5.39
N PRO A 104 16.23 -1.97 5.60
CA PRO A 104 17.43 -2.40 4.88
C PRO A 104 17.28 -2.47 3.36
N SER A 105 16.08 -2.77 2.84
CA SER A 105 15.84 -2.77 1.39
C SER A 105 15.42 -1.41 0.83
N TRP A 106 14.97 -0.50 1.70
CA TRP A 106 14.51 0.85 1.32
C TRP A 106 15.62 1.91 1.44
N LEU A 107 16.62 1.67 2.28
CA LEU A 107 17.68 2.63 2.57
C LEU A 107 18.85 2.44 1.59
N ALA A 108 19.32 3.53 1.00
CA ALA A 108 20.50 3.49 0.16
C ALA A 108 21.77 3.30 1.01
N TYR A 109 22.75 2.54 0.53
CA TYR A 109 24.00 2.28 1.26
C TYR A 109 24.74 3.56 1.76
N PRO A 110 24.82 4.67 0.99
CA PRO A 110 25.39 5.91 1.50
C PRO A 110 24.63 6.48 2.71
N MET A 111 23.29 6.40 2.72
CA MET A 111 22.48 6.79 3.88
C MET A 111 22.66 5.84 5.05
N GLN A 112 22.76 4.53 4.78
CA GLN A 112 23.07 3.55 5.82
C GLN A 112 24.40 3.87 6.50
N SER A 113 25.42 4.27 5.75
CA SER A 113 26.73 4.64 6.30
C SER A 113 26.64 5.85 7.23
N LEU A 114 25.81 6.85 6.89
CA LEU A 114 25.51 7.97 7.79
C LEU A 114 24.80 7.48 9.05
N TYR A 115 23.81 6.60 8.93
CA TYR A 115 23.08 6.08 10.08
C TYR A 115 23.99 5.26 11.01
N ASP A 116 24.87 4.43 10.45
CA ASP A 116 25.86 3.67 11.22
C ASP A 116 26.81 4.60 12.01
N LYS A 117 27.20 5.72 11.40
CA LYS A 117 28.06 6.75 12.02
C LYS A 117 27.37 7.48 13.17
N TYR A 118 26.14 7.95 12.99
CA TYR A 118 25.46 8.82 13.95
C TYR A 118 24.54 8.07 14.93
N LEU A 119 23.79 7.09 14.45
CA LEU A 119 22.84 6.33 15.28
C LEU A 119 23.55 5.19 16.03
N GLY A 120 24.73 4.78 15.55
CA GLY A 120 25.59 3.73 16.08
C GLY A 120 25.34 2.38 15.40
N ALA A 121 26.37 1.53 15.27
CA ALA A 121 26.35 0.32 14.45
C ALA A 121 25.23 -0.70 14.73
N ASN A 122 24.58 -0.63 15.89
CA ASN A 122 23.47 -1.52 16.28
C ASN A 122 22.07 -0.87 16.13
N TRP A 123 21.95 0.25 15.42
CA TRP A 123 20.68 0.98 15.28
C TRP A 123 19.59 0.13 14.59
N GLN A 124 19.98 -0.77 13.68
CA GLN A 124 19.04 -1.65 12.96
C GLN A 124 18.27 -2.59 13.90
N HIS A 125 18.91 -3.07 14.97
CA HIS A 125 18.24 -3.91 15.98
C HIS A 125 17.43 -3.09 16.98
N GLN A 126 17.54 -1.76 16.94
CA GLN A 126 16.88 -0.83 17.86
C GLN A 126 15.94 0.14 17.14
N MET A 127 15.48 -0.19 15.93
CA MET A 127 14.60 0.66 15.12
C MET A 127 13.27 1.04 15.81
N GLY A 128 12.82 0.25 16.79
CA GLY A 128 11.64 0.55 17.59
C GLY A 128 11.88 1.54 18.73
N ASN A 129 13.13 1.90 19.03
CA ASN A 129 13.48 2.84 20.09
C ASN A 129 13.53 4.28 19.54
N THR A 130 12.65 5.14 20.01
CA THR A 130 12.58 6.55 19.62
C THR A 130 13.84 7.34 19.97
N GLU A 131 14.57 6.96 21.01
CA GLU A 131 15.81 7.63 21.45
C GLU A 131 16.94 7.48 20.43
N VAL A 132 17.04 6.31 19.78
CA VAL A 132 18.04 6.06 18.74
C VAL A 132 17.86 7.05 17.59
N TRP A 133 16.61 7.32 17.21
CA TRP A 133 16.29 8.23 16.13
C TRP A 133 16.50 9.71 16.48
N GLN A 134 16.54 10.10 17.76
CA GLN A 134 16.80 11.50 18.13
C GLN A 134 18.19 11.99 17.67
N LYS A 135 19.16 11.07 17.56
CA LYS A 135 20.50 11.38 17.07
C LYS A 135 20.54 11.83 15.61
N ILE A 136 19.44 11.69 14.86
CA ILE A 136 19.35 12.24 13.50
C ILE A 136 19.55 13.76 13.48
N TYR A 137 19.17 14.46 14.56
CA TYR A 137 19.35 15.90 14.68
C TYR A 137 20.81 16.33 14.92
N GLU A 138 21.71 15.37 15.19
CA GLU A 138 23.15 15.60 15.33
C GLU A 138 23.90 15.44 14.00
N VAL A 139 23.22 14.97 12.95
CA VAL A 139 23.82 14.76 11.63
C VAL A 139 24.16 16.12 11.01
N ASP A 140 25.38 16.27 10.52
CA ASP A 140 25.78 17.48 9.82
C ASP A 140 24.92 17.68 8.55
N PRO A 141 24.27 18.84 8.39
CA PRO A 141 23.45 19.11 7.20
C PRO A 141 24.23 19.04 5.88
N GLY A 142 25.53 19.36 5.90
CA GLY A 142 26.42 19.24 4.75
C GLY A 142 26.61 17.79 4.32
N GLU A 143 26.87 16.87 5.26
CA GLU A 143 26.99 15.44 4.96
C GLU A 143 25.69 14.83 4.40
N LEU A 144 24.53 15.24 4.91
CA LEU A 144 23.22 14.86 4.36
C LEU A 144 23.05 15.38 2.93
N TRP A 145 23.41 16.65 2.69
CA TRP A 145 23.29 17.27 1.37
C TRP A 145 24.22 16.66 0.34
N GLU A 146 25.47 16.38 0.71
CA GLU A 146 26.43 15.69 -0.14
C GLU A 146 25.95 14.28 -0.49
N THR A 147 25.45 13.54 0.50
CA THR A 147 24.88 12.20 0.29
C THR A 147 23.67 12.24 -0.64
N HIS A 148 22.78 13.21 -0.45
CA HIS A 148 21.64 13.44 -1.32
C HIS A 148 22.06 13.72 -2.77
N ASN A 149 23.03 14.61 -2.98
CA ASN A 149 23.54 14.95 -4.31
C ASN A 149 24.24 13.76 -4.97
N ALA A 150 24.99 12.95 -4.21
CA ALA A 150 25.61 11.74 -4.72
C ALA A 150 24.56 10.72 -5.21
N LEU A 151 23.48 10.52 -4.44
CA LEU A 151 22.36 9.66 -4.83
C LEU A 151 21.60 10.20 -6.05
N LYS A 152 21.40 11.53 -6.12
CA LYS A 152 20.79 12.19 -7.27
C LYS A 152 21.63 12.02 -8.54
N SER A 153 22.95 12.21 -8.45
CA SER A 153 23.87 11.98 -9.58
C SER A 153 23.82 10.54 -10.07
N ARG A 154 23.77 9.56 -9.16
CA ARG A 154 23.58 8.13 -9.53
C ARG A 154 22.26 7.87 -10.25
N LEU A 155 21.17 8.51 -9.82
CA LEU A 155 19.88 8.41 -10.50
C LEU A 155 19.95 9.00 -11.91
N LEU A 156 20.56 10.17 -12.08
CA LEU A 156 20.72 10.81 -13.40
C LEU A 156 21.55 9.94 -14.35
N GLU A 157 22.65 9.38 -13.87
CA GLU A 157 23.45 8.43 -14.66
C GLU A 157 22.65 7.19 -15.06
N PHE A 158 21.87 6.62 -14.12
CA PHE A 158 20.98 5.50 -14.40
C PHE A 158 19.96 5.83 -15.49
N VAL A 159 19.30 7.01 -15.40
CA VAL A 159 18.30 7.46 -16.38
C VAL A 159 18.94 7.66 -17.76
N ARG A 160 20.05 8.40 -17.84
CA ARG A 160 20.81 8.61 -19.09
C ARG A 160 21.17 7.27 -19.74
N ARG A 161 21.72 6.34 -18.97
CA ARG A 161 22.06 4.99 -19.45
C ARG A 161 20.83 4.21 -19.92
N ARG A 162 19.71 4.28 -19.19
CA ARG A 162 18.46 3.59 -19.54
C ARG A 162 17.87 4.15 -20.83
N MET A 163 17.89 5.48 -21.00
CA MET A 163 17.40 6.16 -22.19
C MET A 163 18.25 5.86 -23.42
N SER A 164 19.58 5.96 -23.34
CA SER A 164 20.45 5.62 -24.46
C SER A 164 20.29 4.15 -24.89
N ARG A 165 20.10 3.22 -23.94
CA ARG A 165 19.78 1.82 -24.26
C ARG A 165 18.43 1.68 -24.97
N GLN A 166 17.43 2.46 -24.57
CA GLN A 166 16.11 2.45 -25.20
C GLN A 166 16.12 3.06 -26.61
N CYS A 167 16.91 4.12 -26.86
CA CYS A 167 17.12 4.67 -28.21
C CYS A 167 17.75 3.64 -29.13
N ARG A 168 18.79 2.93 -28.66
CA ARG A 168 19.42 1.83 -29.41
C ARG A 168 18.45 0.69 -29.73
N HIS A 169 17.60 0.30 -28.79
CA HIS A 169 16.60 -0.74 -29.02
C HIS A 169 15.51 -0.32 -30.03
N ARG A 170 15.36 1.00 -30.29
CA ARG A 170 14.41 1.54 -31.28
C ARG A 170 15.08 1.89 -32.60
N ASP A 171 16.34 1.50 -32.79
CA ASP A 171 17.15 1.83 -33.97
C ASP A 171 17.19 3.33 -34.29
N GLU A 172 17.15 4.17 -33.25
CA GLU A 172 17.29 5.62 -33.40
C GLU A 172 18.72 6.01 -33.80
N ASN A 173 18.87 7.15 -34.45
CA ASN A 173 20.17 7.64 -34.92
C ASN A 173 21.13 7.99 -33.76
N GLU A 174 22.43 8.06 -34.06
CA GLU A 174 23.47 8.35 -33.06
C GLU A 174 23.28 9.71 -32.37
N ASN A 175 22.71 10.70 -33.06
CA ASN A 175 22.40 12.00 -32.45
C ASN A 175 21.37 11.88 -31.33
N ALA A 176 20.32 11.07 -31.50
CA ALA A 176 19.33 10.81 -30.47
C ALA A 176 19.93 10.03 -29.30
N ILE A 177 20.81 9.06 -29.58
CA ILE A 177 21.53 8.29 -28.55
C ILE A 177 22.42 9.20 -27.71
N GLU A 178 23.15 10.12 -28.35
CA GLU A 178 24.04 11.07 -27.67
C GLU A 178 23.27 12.14 -26.91
N ALA A 179 22.17 12.65 -27.46
CA ALA A 179 21.27 13.53 -26.73
C ALA A 179 20.73 12.85 -25.46
N ALA A 180 20.38 11.56 -25.53
CA ALA A 180 19.94 10.79 -24.36
C ALA A 180 21.01 10.61 -23.28
N ARG A 181 22.31 10.69 -23.61
CA ARG A 181 23.39 10.63 -22.62
C ARG A 181 23.56 11.93 -21.84
N ASN A 182 23.08 13.03 -22.40
CA ASN A 182 23.26 14.39 -21.86
C ASN A 182 21.94 15.00 -21.36
N VAL A 183 20.86 14.21 -21.29
CA VAL A 183 19.56 14.68 -20.80
C VAL A 183 19.59 14.87 -19.27
N LEU A 184 18.89 15.91 -18.79
CA LEU A 184 18.83 16.38 -17.38
C LEU A 184 20.14 16.94 -16.84
#